data_AF-A0A8B7DFI6-F1
#
_entry.id   AF-A0A8B7DFI6-F1
#
_cell.length_a   1.000
_cell.length_b   1.000
_cell.length_c   1.000
_cell.angle_alpha   90.00
_cell.angle_beta   90.00
_cell.angle_gamma   90.00
#
_symmetry.space_group_name_H-M   'P 1'
#
loop_
_entity.id
_entity.type
_entity.pdbx_description
1 polymer ?
#
loop_
_entity_poly.entity_id
_entity_poly.type
_entity_poly.pdbx_seq_one_letter_code
_entity_poly.pdbx_strand_id
1 'polypeptide(L)'
;MTAQILVDILEKSIFCLYNINLIIMDECHNATKKHSYVTLMEIFGKYPKSEHPHILGLTASIINEKYTGVCNPQSIKSFLQDRILGLERRMRSKCITCSDRQATLRFAAKPSETVQTFKQGYSVNGILEFAPVIESMKSIFDTSLDYFSCLAKEKKTRFNRLSFDDLLNEKLQLSERNACAISVDAMRYCKEILESLGPLCVFWAAQILLKQIDNHIKRRMLNIEIKDVLTKCKESLNKVIKEFEDEAVYVFSSIENIIPVEPLLTTKAASFLRDVLLAEKNSFKELHAIVFTQRRCTAVVLSKLINYQVEKDETYKGLNSDYILGHAFDANICLADGAMRSKKQNLVLSNFKQDKFNVLVSTSVVEEGLDVRKCNLVVRFDGINNYREYAQSKGRARASGSKFIIMTEERQELETPRNNI
;
A
#
# COMPACT_ATOMS: atom_id res chain seq x y z
N MET A 1 25.20 -5.42 7.60
CA MET A 1 25.89 -4.61 6.57
C MET A 1 25.03 -4.58 5.33
N THR A 2 24.78 -3.42 4.71
CA THR A 2 24.04 -3.37 3.44
C THR A 2 24.99 -3.73 2.29
N ALA A 3 24.46 -4.24 1.17
CA ALA A 3 25.31 -4.59 0.04
C ALA A 3 26.08 -3.40 -0.56
N GLN A 4 25.52 -2.19 -0.50
CA GLN A 4 26.21 -1.00 -1.01
C GLN A 4 27.50 -0.73 -0.25
N ILE A 5 27.52 -0.93 1.07
CA ILE A 5 28.73 -0.75 1.87
C ILE A 5 29.84 -1.70 1.41
N LEU A 6 29.50 -2.96 1.13
CA LEU A 6 30.47 -3.93 0.63
C LEU A 6 30.99 -3.56 -0.77
N VAL A 7 30.11 -3.10 -1.65
CA VAL A 7 30.49 -2.57 -2.97
C VAL A 7 31.49 -1.42 -2.81
N ASP A 8 31.18 -0.43 -1.98
CA ASP A 8 32.04 0.75 -1.76
C ASP A 8 33.41 0.35 -1.19
N ILE A 9 33.46 -0.63 -0.29
CA ILE A 9 34.71 -1.14 0.31
C ILE A 9 35.59 -1.82 -0.74
N LEU A 10 34.99 -2.68 -1.59
CA LEU A 10 35.71 -3.40 -2.63
C LEU A 10 36.19 -2.46 -3.75
N GLU A 11 35.39 -1.46 -4.13
CA GLU A 11 35.77 -0.47 -5.15
C GLU A 11 36.92 0.42 -4.69
N LYS A 12 36.93 0.79 -3.40
CA LYS A 12 38.02 1.58 -2.81
C LYS A 12 39.27 0.75 -2.48
N SER A 13 39.26 -0.56 -2.75
CA SER A 13 40.36 -1.49 -2.44
C SER A 13 40.77 -1.45 -0.97
N ILE A 14 39.84 -1.13 -0.06
CA ILE A 14 40.07 -1.16 1.40
C ILE A 14 40.12 -2.62 1.87
N PHE A 15 39.43 -3.50 1.16
CA PHE A 15 39.35 -4.94 1.40
C PHE A 15 39.27 -5.64 0.04
N CYS A 16 39.86 -6.83 -0.09
CA CYS A 16 39.82 -7.58 -1.34
C CYS A 16 38.87 -8.78 -1.28
N LEU A 17 38.43 -9.24 -2.45
CA LEU A 17 37.46 -10.33 -2.54
C LEU A 17 37.98 -11.65 -1.98
N TYR A 18 39.27 -11.96 -2.17
CA TYR A 18 39.94 -13.16 -1.65
C TYR A 18 40.02 -13.19 -0.11
N ASN A 19 39.78 -12.08 0.57
CA ASN A 19 39.70 -12.04 2.03
C ASN A 19 38.34 -12.53 2.56
N ILE A 20 37.39 -12.84 1.68
CA ILE A 20 36.06 -13.34 2.03
C ILE A 20 35.96 -14.80 1.61
N ASN A 21 35.53 -15.68 2.52
CA ASN A 21 35.28 -17.08 2.19
C ASN A 21 33.81 -17.38 1.85
N LEU A 22 32.87 -16.65 2.45
CA LEU A 22 31.42 -16.85 2.30
C LEU A 22 30.67 -15.53 2.34
N ILE A 23 29.72 -15.35 1.41
CA ILE A 23 28.76 -14.25 1.40
C ILE A 23 27.35 -14.82 1.46
N ILE A 24 26.60 -14.43 2.49
CA ILE A 24 25.18 -14.76 2.64
C ILE A 24 24.37 -13.55 2.22
N MET A 25 23.49 -13.73 1.25
CA MET A 25 22.67 -12.66 0.65
C MET A 25 21.22 -12.93 0.94
N ASP A 26 20.63 -12.15 1.83
CA ASP A 26 19.20 -12.21 2.11
C ASP A 26 18.41 -11.52 0.98
N GLU A 27 17.20 -12.01 0.73
CA GLU A 27 16.34 -11.61 -0.39
C GLU A 27 17.10 -11.52 -1.74
N CYS A 28 17.87 -12.57 -2.05
CA CYS A 28 18.79 -12.62 -3.18
C CYS A 28 18.11 -12.43 -4.54
N HIS A 29 16.80 -12.67 -4.61
CA HIS A 29 15.96 -12.45 -5.78
C HIS A 29 15.97 -10.96 -6.24
N ASN A 30 16.35 -10.03 -5.36
CA ASN A 30 16.52 -8.61 -5.70
C ASN A 30 17.75 -8.31 -6.59
N ALA A 31 18.61 -9.30 -6.86
CA ALA A 31 19.76 -9.19 -7.78
C ALA A 31 19.32 -9.04 -9.25
N THR A 32 18.67 -7.92 -9.55
CA THR A 32 18.16 -7.55 -10.88
C THR A 32 18.39 -6.05 -11.12
N LYS A 33 18.33 -5.63 -12.38
CA LYS A 33 18.42 -4.22 -12.78
C LYS A 33 19.69 -3.57 -12.19
N LYS A 34 19.56 -2.41 -11.52
CA LYS A 34 20.66 -1.64 -10.92
C LYS A 34 20.84 -1.89 -9.42
N HIS A 35 20.44 -3.07 -8.92
CA HIS A 35 20.60 -3.39 -7.50
C HIS A 35 22.08 -3.59 -7.14
N SER A 36 22.49 -3.23 -5.93
CA SER A 36 23.88 -3.34 -5.45
C SER A 36 24.41 -4.78 -5.50
N TYR A 37 23.53 -5.78 -5.38
CA TYR A 37 23.89 -7.19 -5.61
C TYR A 37 24.40 -7.45 -7.04
N VAL A 38 23.84 -6.77 -8.06
CA VAL A 38 24.31 -6.91 -9.43
C VAL A 38 25.70 -6.31 -9.58
N THR A 39 25.91 -5.10 -9.07
CA THR A 39 27.22 -4.42 -9.07
C THR A 39 28.27 -5.23 -8.32
N LEU A 40 27.90 -5.86 -7.20
CA LEU A 40 28.77 -6.78 -6.48
C LEU A 40 29.20 -7.97 -7.36
N MET A 41 28.26 -8.58 -8.08
CA MET A 41 28.56 -9.71 -8.99
C MET A 41 29.37 -9.28 -10.22
N GLU A 42 29.26 -8.03 -10.66
CA GLU A 42 30.12 -7.44 -11.69
C GLU A 42 31.57 -7.28 -11.18
N ILE A 43 31.76 -6.84 -9.93
CA ILE A 43 33.08 -6.79 -9.28
C ILE A 43 33.71 -8.18 -9.25
N PHE A 44 32.95 -9.23 -8.92
CA PHE A 44 33.45 -10.62 -8.99
C PHE A 44 33.90 -11.01 -10.40
N GLY A 45 33.40 -10.37 -11.47
CA GLY A 45 33.89 -10.59 -12.83
C GLY A 45 35.32 -10.12 -13.07
N LYS A 46 35.84 -9.23 -12.22
CA LYS A 46 37.21 -8.67 -12.33
C LYS A 46 38.28 -9.56 -11.68
N TYR A 47 37.87 -10.52 -10.84
CA TYR A 47 38.77 -11.42 -10.11
C TYR A 47 38.74 -12.83 -10.69
N PRO A 48 39.85 -13.60 -10.60
CA PRO A 48 39.85 -15.00 -11.03
C PRO A 48 38.91 -15.85 -10.18
N LYS A 49 38.34 -16.90 -10.77
CA LYS A 49 37.37 -17.78 -10.08
C LYS A 49 37.91 -18.44 -8.81
N SER A 50 39.23 -18.67 -8.73
CA SER A 50 39.90 -19.22 -7.55
C SER A 50 39.81 -18.31 -6.32
N GLU A 51 39.57 -17.02 -6.51
CA GLU A 51 39.47 -16.01 -5.45
C GLU A 51 38.01 -15.67 -5.10
N HIS A 52 37.03 -16.35 -5.70
CA HIS A 52 35.62 -16.05 -5.43
C HIS A 52 35.19 -16.68 -4.10
N PRO A 53 34.55 -15.92 -3.18
CA PRO A 53 33.89 -16.50 -2.04
C PRO A 53 32.73 -17.40 -2.48
N HIS A 54 32.36 -18.33 -1.61
CA HIS A 54 31.10 -19.04 -1.75
C HIS A 54 29.92 -18.06 -1.58
N ILE A 55 28.84 -18.27 -2.35
CA ILE A 55 27.65 -17.44 -2.29
C ILE A 55 26.46 -18.30 -1.87
N LEU A 56 25.82 -17.91 -0.76
CA LEU A 56 24.54 -18.46 -0.31
C LEU A 56 23.46 -17.38 -0.42
N GLY A 57 22.54 -17.54 -1.36
CA GLY A 57 21.38 -16.67 -1.49
C GLY A 57 20.16 -17.25 -0.78
N LEU A 58 19.51 -16.46 0.06
CA LEU A 58 18.23 -16.80 0.69
C LEU A 58 17.13 -15.96 0.05
N THR A 59 15.98 -16.58 -0.25
CA THR A 59 14.80 -15.87 -0.74
C THR A 59 13.54 -16.68 -0.51
N ALA A 60 12.43 -16.00 -0.21
CA ALA A 60 11.11 -16.63 -0.13
C ALA A 60 10.46 -16.86 -1.51
N SER A 61 10.82 -16.06 -2.53
CA SER A 61 10.28 -16.14 -3.89
C SER A 61 11.30 -15.71 -4.93
N ILE A 62 11.27 -16.34 -6.11
CA ILE A 62 12.12 -15.97 -7.27
C ILE A 62 11.37 -14.99 -8.19
N ILE A 63 10.05 -14.85 -8.01
CA ILE A 63 9.17 -14.06 -8.88
C ILE A 63 8.91 -12.69 -8.24
N ASN A 64 9.39 -11.64 -8.88
CA ASN A 64 9.14 -10.24 -8.50
C ASN A 64 8.17 -9.51 -9.42
N GLU A 65 7.89 -10.08 -10.60
CA GLU A 65 7.15 -9.41 -11.66
C GLU A 65 5.78 -10.04 -11.84
N LYS A 66 4.81 -9.22 -12.27
CA LYS A 66 3.49 -9.72 -12.66
C LYS A 66 3.65 -10.59 -13.91
N TYR A 67 3.14 -11.82 -13.84
CA TYR A 67 3.05 -12.67 -15.02
C TYR A 67 1.95 -12.13 -15.94
N THR A 68 2.32 -11.80 -17.18
CA THR A 68 1.41 -11.26 -18.20
C THR A 68 1.17 -12.24 -19.35
N GLY A 69 1.73 -13.45 -19.28
CA GLY A 69 1.54 -14.48 -20.28
C GLY A 69 0.22 -15.22 -20.13
N VAL A 70 0.01 -16.21 -21.00
CA VAL A 70 -1.17 -17.08 -20.95
C VAL A 70 -1.12 -17.94 -19.70
N CYS A 71 -2.20 -17.92 -18.90
CA CYS A 71 -2.32 -18.71 -17.67
C CYS A 71 -2.54 -20.21 -17.96
N ASN A 72 -1.52 -20.88 -18.50
CA ASN A 72 -1.48 -22.33 -18.63
C ASN A 72 -0.20 -22.90 -17.99
N PRO A 73 -0.21 -24.17 -17.55
CA PRO A 73 0.92 -24.76 -16.84
C PRO A 73 2.25 -24.70 -17.60
N GLN A 74 2.24 -24.86 -18.93
CA GLN A 74 3.46 -24.91 -19.74
C GLN A 74 4.11 -23.54 -19.88
N SER A 75 3.31 -22.50 -20.17
CA SER A 75 3.80 -21.12 -20.28
C SER A 75 4.29 -20.59 -18.94
N ILE A 76 3.63 -20.96 -17.83
CA ILE A 76 4.09 -20.62 -16.47
C ILE A 76 5.41 -21.35 -16.17
N LYS A 77 5.50 -22.65 -16.46
CA LYS A 77 6.72 -23.43 -16.23
C LYS A 77 7.92 -22.85 -16.97
N SER A 78 7.77 -22.53 -18.26
CA SER A 78 8.81 -21.90 -19.07
C SER A 78 9.26 -20.58 -18.46
N PHE A 79 8.31 -19.71 -18.10
CA PHE A 79 8.59 -18.43 -17.45
C PHE A 79 9.37 -18.58 -16.14
N LEU A 80 8.98 -19.53 -15.29
CA LEU A 80 9.68 -19.80 -14.02
C LEU A 80 11.10 -20.30 -14.27
N GLN A 81 11.27 -21.20 -15.24
CA GLN A 81 12.58 -21.76 -15.58
C GLN A 81 13.54 -20.68 -16.08
N ASP A 82 13.08 -19.76 -16.93
CA ASP A 82 13.88 -18.63 -17.40
C ASP A 82 14.30 -17.71 -16.24
N ARG A 83 13.41 -17.48 -15.26
CA ARG A 83 13.70 -16.66 -14.08
C ARG A 83 14.70 -17.31 -13.15
N ILE A 84 14.56 -18.62 -12.92
CA ILE A 84 15.51 -19.42 -12.13
C ILE A 84 16.89 -19.36 -12.79
N LEU A 85 16.99 -19.71 -14.07
CA LEU A 85 18.27 -19.69 -14.80
C LEU A 85 18.89 -18.29 -14.82
N GLY A 86 18.08 -17.24 -14.97
CA GLY A 86 18.56 -15.86 -14.91
C GLY A 86 19.15 -15.49 -13.55
N LEU A 87 18.50 -15.91 -12.45
CA LEU A 87 19.01 -15.68 -11.10
C LEU A 87 20.29 -16.49 -10.83
N GLU A 88 20.32 -17.77 -11.21
CA GLU A 88 21.49 -18.65 -11.06
C GLU A 88 22.72 -18.09 -11.77
N ARG A 89 22.57 -17.61 -13.01
CA ARG A 89 23.65 -16.98 -13.78
C ARG A 89 24.17 -15.72 -13.10
N ARG A 90 23.29 -14.85 -12.61
CA ARG A 90 23.67 -13.60 -11.94
C ARG A 90 24.36 -13.84 -10.61
N MET A 91 23.83 -14.75 -9.80
CA MET A 91 24.34 -15.05 -8.46
C MET A 91 25.49 -16.07 -8.46
N ARG A 92 25.82 -16.63 -9.63
CA ARG A 92 26.81 -17.72 -9.79
C ARG A 92 26.57 -18.88 -8.82
N SER A 93 25.31 -19.19 -8.57
CA SER A 93 24.86 -20.17 -7.58
C SER A 93 23.66 -20.94 -8.11
N LYS A 94 23.38 -22.12 -7.55
CA LYS A 94 22.26 -22.98 -7.97
C LYS A 94 21.05 -22.71 -7.09
N CYS A 95 19.88 -22.54 -7.69
CA CYS A 95 18.62 -22.41 -6.98
C CYS A 95 18.18 -23.80 -6.49
N ILE A 96 17.88 -23.91 -5.19
CA ILE A 96 17.43 -25.15 -4.57
C ILE A 96 16.17 -24.84 -3.77
N THR A 97 15.13 -25.67 -3.94
CA THR A 97 13.93 -25.67 -3.11
C THR A 97 13.95 -26.87 -2.18
N CYS A 98 13.25 -26.78 -1.04
CA CYS A 98 13.22 -27.88 -0.08
C CYS A 98 12.57 -29.12 -0.71
N SER A 99 13.26 -30.26 -0.65
CA SER A 99 12.78 -31.55 -1.16
C SER A 99 11.71 -32.15 -0.26
N ASP A 100 11.83 -32.01 1.07
CA ASP A 100 10.83 -32.48 2.03
C ASP A 100 9.82 -31.37 2.36
N ARG A 101 8.82 -31.29 1.48
CA ARG A 101 7.68 -30.39 1.68
C ARG A 101 6.90 -30.74 2.95
N GLN A 102 6.81 -32.01 3.35
CA GLN A 102 6.01 -32.41 4.50
C GLN A 102 6.65 -31.94 5.82
N ALA A 103 7.96 -32.15 5.98
CA ALA A 103 8.69 -31.62 7.14
C ALA A 103 8.61 -30.09 7.21
N THR A 104 8.78 -29.41 6.07
CA THR A 104 8.67 -27.94 5.99
C THR A 104 7.27 -27.45 6.39
N LEU A 105 6.23 -28.14 5.91
CA LEU A 105 4.84 -27.81 6.23
C LEU A 105 4.48 -28.02 7.71
N ARG A 106 5.25 -28.79 8.49
CA ARG A 106 5.01 -28.91 9.95
C ARG A 106 5.36 -27.62 10.69
N PHE A 107 6.31 -26.84 10.18
CA PHE A 107 6.80 -25.62 10.81
C PHE A 107 6.34 -24.34 10.08
N ALA A 108 5.77 -24.48 8.89
CA ALA A 108 5.22 -23.37 8.12
C ALA A 108 3.89 -22.86 8.70
N ALA A 109 3.66 -21.56 8.60
CA ALA A 109 2.35 -20.97 8.84
C ALA A 109 1.32 -21.55 7.85
N LYS A 110 0.19 -22.02 8.36
CA LYS A 110 -0.92 -22.59 7.58
C LYS A 110 -2.22 -21.85 7.89
N PRO A 111 -2.33 -20.57 7.51
CA PRO A 111 -3.59 -19.87 7.66
C PRO A 111 -4.67 -20.52 6.78
N SER A 112 -5.93 -20.48 7.22
CA SER A 112 -7.06 -20.76 6.33
C SER A 112 -7.21 -19.62 5.32
N GLU A 113 -7.21 -19.94 4.04
CA GLU A 113 -7.28 -18.95 2.97
C GLU A 113 -8.72 -18.81 2.46
N THR A 114 -9.21 -17.57 2.39
CA THR A 114 -10.54 -17.28 1.84
C THR A 114 -10.48 -16.08 0.91
N VAL A 115 -11.33 -16.12 -0.11
CA VAL A 115 -11.55 -14.99 -1.01
C VAL A 115 -12.88 -14.36 -0.61
N GLN A 116 -12.83 -13.12 -0.15
CA GLN A 116 -14.02 -12.32 0.14
C GLN A 116 -14.38 -11.52 -1.10
N THR A 117 -15.53 -11.84 -1.71
CA THR A 117 -16.02 -11.10 -2.87
C THR A 117 -16.88 -9.91 -2.45
N PHE A 118 -16.86 -8.85 -3.25
CA PHE A 118 -17.76 -7.72 -3.12
C PHE A 118 -18.24 -7.27 -4.51
N LYS A 119 -19.48 -6.78 -4.61
CA LYS A 119 -19.99 -6.20 -5.86
C LYS A 119 -19.35 -4.85 -6.13
N GLN A 120 -19.20 -4.41 -7.36
CA GLN A 120 -18.75 -3.03 -7.62
C GLN A 120 -19.79 -2.00 -7.19
N GLY A 121 -19.34 -0.85 -6.70
CA GLY A 121 -20.20 0.31 -6.42
C GLY A 121 -20.46 0.53 -4.93
N TYR A 122 -21.68 0.98 -4.62
CA TYR A 122 -22.08 1.41 -3.28
C TYR A 122 -23.08 0.44 -2.66
N SER A 123 -23.14 0.44 -1.33
CA SER A 123 -24.16 -0.29 -0.59
C SER A 123 -25.57 0.03 -1.14
N VAL A 124 -26.45 -0.97 -1.23
CA VAL A 124 -27.81 -0.83 -1.82
C VAL A 124 -28.61 0.31 -1.18
N ASN A 125 -28.40 0.56 0.11
CA ASN A 125 -29.04 1.66 0.83
C ASN A 125 -28.34 3.01 0.60
N GLY A 126 -27.05 3.01 0.24
CA GLY A 126 -26.28 4.22 -0.06
C GLY A 126 -26.50 4.78 -1.46
N ILE A 127 -26.88 3.96 -2.43
CA ILE A 127 -27.04 4.40 -3.83
C ILE A 127 -28.21 5.38 -3.98
N LEU A 128 -29.35 5.15 -3.34
CA LEU A 128 -30.55 5.96 -3.62
C LEU A 128 -30.52 7.35 -2.98
N GLU A 129 -29.90 7.49 -1.80
CA GLU A 129 -29.86 8.76 -1.07
C GLU A 129 -28.63 9.62 -1.43
N PHE A 130 -27.47 8.99 -1.71
CA PHE A 130 -26.21 9.71 -1.93
C PHE A 130 -25.71 9.69 -3.38
N ALA A 131 -26.42 9.07 -4.33
CA ALA A 131 -26.00 9.09 -5.75
C ALA A 131 -25.74 10.51 -6.30
N PRO A 132 -26.61 11.52 -6.09
CA PRO A 132 -26.37 12.86 -6.61
C PRO A 132 -25.07 13.47 -6.07
N VAL A 133 -24.80 13.32 -4.77
CA VAL A 133 -23.57 13.79 -4.11
C VAL A 133 -22.34 13.10 -4.70
N ILE A 134 -22.41 11.78 -4.85
CA ILE A 134 -21.30 10.99 -5.41
C ILE A 134 -20.99 11.46 -6.84
N GLU A 135 -22.01 11.69 -7.66
CA GLU A 135 -21.84 12.20 -9.03
C GLU A 135 -21.29 13.63 -9.05
N SER A 136 -21.79 14.50 -8.18
CA SER A 136 -21.30 15.87 -8.02
C SER A 136 -19.82 15.90 -7.61
N MET A 137 -19.43 15.11 -6.59
CA MET A 137 -18.03 14.96 -6.19
C MET A 137 -17.15 14.42 -7.32
N LYS A 138 -17.60 13.40 -8.06
CA LYS A 138 -16.88 12.89 -9.24
C LYS A 138 -16.67 13.99 -10.28
N SER A 139 -17.71 14.77 -10.58
CA SER A 139 -17.63 15.90 -11.51
C SER A 139 -16.63 16.98 -11.06
N ILE A 140 -16.60 17.30 -9.76
CA ILE A 140 -15.60 18.22 -9.20
C ILE A 140 -14.19 17.67 -9.40
N PHE A 141 -13.96 16.39 -9.14
CA PHE A 141 -12.64 15.76 -9.34
C PHE A 141 -12.23 15.73 -10.80
N ASP A 142 -13.13 15.37 -11.71
CA ASP A 142 -12.84 15.29 -13.14
C ASP A 142 -12.52 16.67 -13.72
N THR A 143 -13.34 17.67 -13.41
CA THR A 143 -13.10 19.07 -13.81
C THR A 143 -11.75 19.57 -13.27
N SER A 144 -11.42 19.25 -12.02
CA SER A 144 -10.17 19.68 -11.40
C SER A 144 -8.96 18.95 -11.99
N LEU A 145 -9.09 17.64 -12.25
CA LEU A 145 -8.05 16.83 -12.89
C LEU A 145 -7.74 17.35 -14.28
N ASP A 146 -8.76 17.67 -15.08
CA ASP A 146 -8.60 18.23 -16.42
C ASP A 146 -7.91 19.59 -16.36
N TYR A 147 -8.36 20.48 -15.47
CA TYR A 147 -7.75 21.79 -15.26
C TYR A 147 -6.24 21.70 -14.94
N PHE A 148 -5.87 20.94 -13.90
CA PHE A 148 -4.46 20.83 -13.50
C PHE A 148 -3.62 20.07 -14.53
N SER A 149 -4.21 19.12 -15.25
CA SER A 149 -3.53 18.38 -16.32
C SER A 149 -3.26 19.27 -17.54
N CYS A 150 -4.19 20.13 -17.92
CA CYS A 150 -4.01 21.12 -18.98
C CYS A 150 -2.93 22.15 -18.59
N LEU A 151 -3.01 22.70 -17.38
CA LEU A 151 -2.02 23.65 -16.87
C LEU A 151 -0.61 23.04 -16.83
N ALA A 152 -0.48 21.74 -16.48
CA ALA A 152 0.79 21.04 -16.52
C ALA A 152 1.35 20.87 -17.95
N LYS A 153 0.48 20.62 -18.94
CA LYS A 153 0.86 20.44 -20.35
C LYS A 153 1.33 21.75 -21.00
N GLU A 154 0.61 22.85 -20.80
CA GLU A 154 0.92 24.16 -21.37
C GLU A 154 2.33 24.64 -21.01
N LYS A 155 2.80 24.30 -19.81
CA LYS A 155 4.11 24.68 -19.30
C LYS A 155 5.28 23.84 -19.84
N LYS A 156 5.10 23.06 -20.94
CA LYS A 156 6.10 22.18 -21.59
C LYS A 156 6.81 21.21 -20.61
N THR A 157 6.07 20.64 -19.66
CA THR A 157 6.68 19.82 -18.61
C THR A 157 6.53 18.31 -18.88
N ARG A 158 7.64 17.55 -18.82
CA ARG A 158 7.56 16.08 -18.66
C ARG A 158 7.01 15.79 -17.26
N PHE A 159 6.03 14.90 -17.10
CA PHE A 159 5.59 14.49 -15.76
C PHE A 159 6.76 13.81 -15.03
N ASN A 160 7.33 14.45 -14.00
CA ASN A 160 8.01 13.69 -12.95
C ASN A 160 6.88 13.13 -12.07
N ARG A 161 6.98 11.85 -11.66
CA ARG A 161 6.05 11.23 -10.71
C ARG A 161 6.29 11.82 -9.32
N LEU A 162 5.87 13.07 -9.10
CA LEU A 162 5.73 13.63 -7.77
C LEU A 162 4.36 13.23 -7.24
N SER A 163 4.37 12.74 -6.01
CA SER A 163 3.19 12.43 -5.23
C SER A 163 2.76 13.66 -4.42
N PHE A 164 1.51 13.70 -3.98
CA PHE A 164 1.05 14.74 -3.06
C PHE A 164 1.92 14.79 -1.78
N ASP A 165 2.47 13.63 -1.39
CA ASP A 165 3.39 13.49 -0.26
C ASP A 165 4.68 14.29 -0.41
N ASP A 166 5.05 14.71 -1.63
CA ASP A 166 6.22 15.54 -1.89
C ASP A 166 5.99 17.01 -1.52
N LEU A 167 4.74 17.50 -1.50
CA LEU A 167 4.38 18.83 -0.99
C LEU A 167 4.98 19.04 0.40
N LEU A 168 4.92 17.94 1.12
CA LEU A 168 5.07 17.73 2.53
C LEU A 168 6.59 17.76 2.92
N ASN A 169 7.51 17.64 1.94
CA ASN A 169 8.96 17.72 2.12
C ASN A 169 9.45 19.17 2.23
N GLU A 170 9.95 19.56 3.42
CA GLU A 170 10.44 20.92 3.69
C GLU A 170 11.67 21.30 2.85
N LYS A 171 12.47 20.32 2.41
CA LYS A 171 13.65 20.54 1.57
C LYS A 171 13.31 20.66 0.07
N LEU A 172 12.07 20.36 -0.32
CA LEU A 172 11.64 20.52 -1.70
C LEU A 172 11.42 22.01 -1.99
N GLN A 173 12.27 22.59 -2.84
CA GLN A 173 11.93 23.87 -3.48
C GLN A 173 10.76 23.63 -4.42
N LEU A 174 9.57 24.10 -4.03
CA LEU A 174 8.38 24.04 -4.85
C LEU A 174 8.60 24.92 -6.08
N SER A 175 8.52 24.31 -7.25
CA SER A 175 8.32 25.01 -8.52
C SER A 175 6.83 24.96 -8.87
N GLU A 176 6.39 25.84 -9.77
CA GLU A 176 5.02 25.80 -10.33
C GLU A 176 4.67 24.39 -10.86
N ARG A 177 5.64 23.73 -11.51
CA ARG A 177 5.53 22.33 -11.99
C ARG A 177 5.19 21.35 -10.87
N ASN A 178 5.87 21.46 -9.73
CA ASN A 178 5.65 20.55 -8.61
C ASN A 178 4.25 20.77 -8.03
N ALA A 179 3.79 22.02 -7.96
CA ALA A 179 2.45 22.35 -7.49
C ALA A 179 1.35 21.72 -8.36
N CYS A 180 1.46 21.79 -9.69
CA CYS A 180 0.49 21.13 -10.58
C CYS A 180 0.49 19.61 -10.41
N ALA A 181 1.67 18.98 -10.35
CA ALA A 181 1.78 17.53 -10.17
C ALA A 181 1.16 17.07 -8.84
N ILE A 182 1.43 17.81 -7.76
CA ILE A 182 0.84 17.59 -6.43
C ILE A 182 -0.68 17.72 -6.48
N SER A 183 -1.21 18.77 -7.12
CA SER A 183 -2.66 18.98 -7.24
C SER A 183 -3.34 17.85 -8.02
N VAL A 184 -2.75 17.40 -9.14
CA VAL A 184 -3.24 16.23 -9.89
C VAL A 184 -3.26 14.99 -9.00
N ASP A 185 -2.19 14.74 -8.25
CA ASP A 185 -2.12 13.57 -7.38
C ASP A 185 -3.11 13.63 -6.21
N ALA A 186 -3.35 14.82 -5.63
CA ALA A 186 -4.40 15.04 -4.62
C ALA A 186 -5.80 14.73 -5.16
N MET A 187 -6.14 15.23 -6.35
CA MET A 187 -7.46 14.98 -6.95
C MET A 187 -7.63 13.50 -7.30
N ARG A 188 -6.59 12.86 -7.89
CA ARG A 188 -6.61 11.42 -8.17
C ARG A 188 -6.73 10.61 -6.89
N TYR A 189 -6.04 11.02 -5.83
CA TYR A 189 -6.16 10.40 -4.53
C TYR A 189 -7.59 10.42 -4.00
N CYS A 190 -8.23 11.60 -3.93
CA CYS A 190 -9.60 11.69 -3.45
C CYS A 190 -10.58 10.90 -4.33
N LYS A 191 -10.45 10.96 -5.66
CA LYS A 191 -11.30 10.20 -6.58
C LYS A 191 -11.23 8.70 -6.32
N GLU A 192 -10.03 8.15 -6.17
CA GLU A 192 -9.86 6.73 -5.87
C GLU A 192 -10.38 6.34 -4.47
N ILE A 193 -10.32 7.22 -3.47
CA ILE A 193 -10.94 6.99 -2.16
C ILE A 193 -12.46 6.97 -2.25
N LEU A 194 -13.04 7.88 -3.03
CA LEU A 194 -14.48 7.88 -3.29
C LEU A 194 -14.90 6.55 -3.93
N GLU A 195 -14.16 6.09 -4.94
CA GLU A 195 -14.44 4.83 -5.65
C GLU A 195 -14.19 3.56 -4.82
N SER A 196 -13.21 3.59 -3.91
CA SER A 196 -12.80 2.40 -3.15
C SER A 196 -13.40 2.31 -1.75
N LEU A 197 -13.66 3.44 -1.09
CA LEU A 197 -14.12 3.51 0.30
C LEU A 197 -15.44 4.27 0.48
N GLY A 198 -15.70 5.32 -0.31
CA GLY A 198 -16.99 6.03 -0.34
C GLY A 198 -16.95 7.50 0.09
N PRO A 199 -18.11 8.20 0.09
CA PRO A 199 -18.21 9.65 0.33
C PRO A 199 -17.70 10.10 1.71
N LEU A 200 -17.97 9.34 2.78
CA LEU A 200 -17.46 9.69 4.11
C LEU A 200 -15.92 9.66 4.16
N CYS A 201 -15.35 8.66 3.49
CA CYS A 201 -13.91 8.49 3.43
C CYS A 201 -13.23 9.57 2.59
N VAL A 202 -13.85 10.00 1.47
CA VAL A 202 -13.29 11.09 0.65
C VAL A 202 -13.39 12.43 1.36
N PHE A 203 -14.44 12.67 2.15
CA PHE A 203 -14.55 13.84 3.01
C PHE A 203 -13.37 13.94 3.98
N TRP A 204 -13.05 12.86 4.71
CA TRP A 204 -11.88 12.85 5.61
C TRP A 204 -10.56 12.99 4.85
N ALA A 205 -10.42 12.35 3.69
CA ALA A 205 -9.25 12.49 2.85
C ALA A 205 -9.05 13.96 2.45
N ALA A 206 -10.09 14.61 1.93
CA ALA A 206 -10.06 16.01 1.52
C ALA A 206 -9.68 16.94 2.69
N GLN A 207 -10.24 16.73 3.88
CA GLN A 207 -9.87 17.51 5.08
C GLN A 207 -8.40 17.37 5.46
N ILE A 208 -7.85 16.14 5.40
CA ILE A 208 -6.44 15.88 5.67
C ILE A 208 -5.56 16.62 4.67
N LEU A 209 -5.87 16.52 3.37
CA LEU A 209 -5.11 17.20 2.31
C LEU A 209 -5.19 18.72 2.44
N LEU A 210 -6.37 19.26 2.71
CA LEU A 210 -6.59 20.69 2.83
C LEU A 210 -5.75 21.28 3.98
N LYS A 211 -5.73 20.62 5.13
CA LYS A 211 -4.88 21.02 6.27
C LYS A 211 -3.40 21.05 5.89
N GLN A 212 -2.96 20.10 5.06
CA GLN A 212 -1.56 20.06 4.60
C GLN A 212 -1.25 21.20 3.63
N ILE A 213 -2.13 21.45 2.65
CA ILE A 213 -1.99 22.59 1.71
C ILE A 213 -1.96 23.91 2.48
N ASP A 214 -2.87 24.10 3.44
CA ASP A 214 -2.92 25.32 4.25
C ASP A 214 -1.64 25.55 5.07
N ASN A 215 -1.10 24.49 5.67
CA ASN A 215 0.17 24.58 6.39
C ASN A 215 1.31 24.97 5.45
N HIS A 216 1.32 24.46 4.21
CA HIS A 216 2.34 24.82 3.21
C HIS A 216 2.23 26.25 2.73
N ILE A 217 1.03 26.72 2.44
CA ILE A 217 0.77 28.12 2.04
C ILE A 217 1.17 29.08 3.15
N LYS A 218 0.91 28.74 4.42
CA LYS A 218 1.24 29.61 5.58
C LYS A 218 2.73 29.66 5.91
N ARG A 219 3.46 28.55 5.72
CA ARG A 219 4.85 28.41 6.20
C ARG A 219 5.91 28.89 5.21
N ARG A 220 5.57 29.14 3.94
CA ARG A 220 6.55 29.43 2.89
C ARG A 220 6.23 30.74 2.17
N MET A 221 7.26 31.54 1.87
CA MET A 221 7.17 32.57 0.84
C MET A 221 7.10 31.86 -0.52
N LEU A 222 5.88 31.65 -1.00
CA LEU A 222 5.63 31.02 -2.30
C LEU A 222 5.53 32.10 -3.39
N ASN A 223 6.02 31.79 -4.58
CA ASN A 223 5.74 32.60 -5.76
C ASN A 223 4.22 32.64 -6.02
N ILE A 224 3.76 33.76 -6.60
CA ILE A 224 2.33 34.02 -6.85
C ILE A 224 1.69 32.87 -7.64
N GLU A 225 2.39 32.37 -8.68
CA GLU A 225 1.92 31.26 -9.52
C GLU A 225 1.73 29.95 -8.73
N ILE A 226 2.66 29.60 -7.85
CA ILE A 226 2.56 28.40 -7.01
C ILE A 226 1.41 28.53 -6.03
N LYS A 227 1.30 29.71 -5.40
CA LYS A 227 0.21 30.01 -4.46
C LYS A 227 -1.14 29.91 -5.15
N ASP A 228 -1.24 30.37 -6.39
CA ASP A 228 -2.46 30.33 -7.18
C ASP A 228 -2.89 28.88 -7.48
N VAL A 229 -1.98 28.03 -7.95
CA VAL A 229 -2.25 26.59 -8.18
C VAL A 229 -2.72 25.87 -6.92
N LEU A 230 -2.03 26.09 -5.79
CA LEU A 230 -2.40 25.47 -4.52
C LEU A 230 -3.73 26.02 -3.97
N THR A 231 -4.03 27.29 -4.23
CA THR A 231 -5.31 27.90 -3.84
C THR A 231 -6.46 27.31 -4.65
N LYS A 232 -6.30 27.15 -5.98
CA LYS A 232 -7.28 26.41 -6.80
C LYS A 232 -7.48 24.98 -6.30
N CYS A 233 -6.40 24.27 -5.94
CA CYS A 233 -6.51 22.91 -5.40
C CYS A 233 -7.29 22.89 -4.09
N LYS A 234 -7.01 23.84 -3.19
CA LYS A 234 -7.77 24.04 -1.96
C LYS A 234 -9.25 24.33 -2.22
N GLU A 235 -9.56 25.16 -3.20
CA GLU A 235 -10.95 25.45 -3.59
C GLU A 235 -11.70 24.20 -4.06
N SER A 236 -11.07 23.37 -4.90
CA SER A 236 -11.64 22.09 -5.33
C SER A 236 -11.91 21.15 -4.14
N LEU A 237 -10.96 21.04 -3.20
CA LEU A 237 -11.16 20.23 -1.98
C LEU A 237 -12.28 20.78 -1.09
N ASN A 238 -12.37 22.10 -0.94
CA ASN A 238 -13.44 22.74 -0.18
C ASN A 238 -14.82 22.51 -0.81
N LYS A 239 -14.92 22.51 -2.15
CA LYS A 239 -16.16 22.20 -2.85
C LYS A 239 -16.64 20.79 -2.50
N VAL A 240 -15.74 19.81 -2.54
CA VAL A 240 -16.06 18.41 -2.16
C VAL A 240 -16.50 18.31 -0.69
N ILE A 241 -15.81 19.02 0.22
CA ILE A 241 -16.16 19.03 1.65
C ILE A 241 -17.56 19.62 1.83
N LYS A 242 -17.87 20.75 1.18
CA LYS A 242 -19.19 21.37 1.25
C LYS A 242 -20.28 20.49 0.67
N GLU A 243 -20.04 19.86 -0.48
CA GLU A 243 -21.00 18.94 -1.09
C GLU A 243 -21.41 17.81 -0.14
N PHE A 244 -20.43 17.29 0.62
CA PHE A 244 -20.71 16.29 1.66
C PHE A 244 -21.51 16.89 2.83
N GLU A 245 -21.11 18.05 3.32
CA GLU A 245 -21.72 18.70 4.49
C GLU A 245 -23.16 19.13 4.22
N ASP A 246 -23.43 19.72 3.05
CA ASP A 246 -24.76 20.19 2.66
C ASP A 246 -25.75 19.02 2.59
N GLU A 247 -25.36 17.91 1.97
CA GLU A 247 -26.22 16.72 1.90
C GLU A 247 -26.31 15.98 3.24
N ALA A 248 -25.22 15.93 4.01
CA ALA A 248 -25.23 15.34 5.33
C ALA A 248 -26.20 16.09 6.25
N VAL A 249 -26.22 17.42 6.21
CA VAL A 249 -27.21 18.21 6.98
C VAL A 249 -28.63 17.88 6.52
N TYR A 250 -28.87 17.77 5.21
CA TYR A 250 -30.19 17.44 4.68
C TYR A 250 -30.67 16.03 5.13
N VAL A 251 -29.86 15.00 4.90
CA VAL A 251 -30.20 13.61 5.22
C VAL A 251 -30.28 13.37 6.74
N PHE A 252 -29.35 13.93 7.51
CA PHE A 252 -29.26 13.67 8.96
C PHE A 252 -30.04 14.65 9.83
N SER A 253 -30.57 15.75 9.29
CA SER A 253 -31.62 16.52 9.99
C SER A 253 -32.92 15.71 10.16
N SER A 254 -33.09 14.64 9.37
CA SER A 254 -34.26 13.75 9.39
C SER A 254 -34.07 12.48 10.24
N ILE A 255 -32.85 12.18 10.70
CA ILE A 255 -32.49 10.95 11.45
C ILE A 255 -31.76 11.37 12.74
N GLU A 256 -32.23 10.91 13.90
CA GLU A 256 -31.64 11.25 15.21
C GLU A 256 -30.10 11.03 15.25
N ASN A 257 -29.31 12.12 15.22
CA ASN A 257 -27.90 12.34 15.61
C ASN A 257 -26.81 11.26 15.32
N ILE A 258 -27.14 10.15 14.66
CA ILE A 258 -26.25 9.04 14.35
C ILE A 258 -26.33 8.82 12.85
N ILE A 259 -25.24 9.20 12.18
CA ILE A 259 -25.03 8.92 10.77
C ILE A 259 -24.76 7.41 10.64
N PRO A 260 -25.67 6.61 10.04
CA PRO A 260 -25.33 5.24 9.69
C PRO A 260 -24.13 5.27 8.74
N VAL A 261 -23.08 4.53 9.07
CA VAL A 261 -21.81 4.58 8.34
C VAL A 261 -21.93 3.81 7.02
N GLU A 262 -22.64 2.68 7.02
CA GLU A 262 -22.71 1.75 5.89
C GLU A 262 -23.27 2.35 4.57
N PRO A 263 -24.30 3.22 4.57
CA PRO A 263 -24.75 3.92 3.36
C PRO A 263 -23.70 4.87 2.75
N LEU A 264 -22.76 5.36 3.56
CA LEU A 264 -21.71 6.27 3.11
C LEU A 264 -20.43 5.55 2.65
N LEU A 265 -20.50 4.23 2.52
CA LEU A 265 -19.39 3.38 2.12
C LEU A 265 -19.67 2.69 0.78
N THR A 266 -18.58 2.37 0.10
CA THR A 266 -18.63 1.39 -1.00
C THR A 266 -18.98 0.01 -0.45
N THR A 267 -19.51 -0.86 -1.30
CA THR A 267 -19.70 -2.29 -0.99
C THR A 267 -18.41 -2.96 -0.50
N LYS A 268 -17.26 -2.55 -1.04
CA LYS A 268 -15.93 -3.03 -0.64
C LYS A 268 -15.62 -2.68 0.82
N ALA A 269 -15.74 -1.39 1.18
CA ALA A 269 -15.48 -0.95 2.56
C ALA A 269 -16.50 -1.51 3.55
N ALA A 270 -17.77 -1.57 3.16
CA ALA A 270 -18.83 -2.18 3.97
C ALA A 270 -18.57 -3.68 4.21
N SER A 271 -18.23 -4.43 3.16
CA SER A 271 -17.89 -5.86 3.27
C SER A 271 -16.65 -6.09 4.12
N PHE A 272 -15.65 -5.21 4.04
CA PHE A 272 -14.49 -5.27 4.92
C PHE A 272 -14.86 -5.10 6.40
N LEU A 273 -15.71 -4.13 6.75
CA LEU A 273 -16.13 -3.94 8.13
C LEU A 273 -17.02 -5.10 8.61
N ARG A 274 -18.06 -5.44 7.84
CA ARG A 274 -19.10 -6.38 8.25
C ARG A 274 -18.72 -7.86 8.06
N ASP A 275 -18.20 -8.21 6.89
CA ASP A 275 -17.98 -9.61 6.52
C ASP A 275 -16.59 -10.09 6.93
N VAL A 276 -15.63 -9.17 7.10
CA VAL A 276 -14.25 -9.50 7.50
C VAL A 276 -13.98 -9.17 8.96
N LEU A 277 -14.12 -7.91 9.39
CA LEU A 277 -13.79 -7.56 10.78
C LEU A 277 -14.84 -8.08 11.75
N LEU A 278 -16.13 -7.81 11.53
CA LEU A 278 -17.19 -8.21 12.46
C LEU A 278 -17.35 -9.74 12.56
N ALA A 279 -16.89 -10.51 11.57
CA ALA A 279 -16.79 -11.96 11.66
C ALA A 279 -15.86 -12.43 12.81
N GLU A 280 -14.90 -11.60 13.23
CA GLU A 280 -14.00 -11.87 14.35
C GLU A 280 -14.50 -11.25 15.69
N LYS A 281 -15.75 -10.78 15.77
CA LYS A 281 -16.30 -10.07 16.95
C LYS A 281 -16.07 -10.79 18.28
N ASN A 282 -16.21 -12.10 18.28
CA ASN A 282 -16.04 -12.92 19.50
C ASN A 282 -14.57 -12.99 19.96
N SER A 283 -13.63 -12.61 19.11
CA SER A 283 -12.18 -12.75 19.29
C SER A 283 -11.45 -11.41 19.29
N PHE A 284 -12.14 -10.26 19.30
CA PHE A 284 -11.50 -8.93 19.20
C PHE A 284 -10.40 -8.67 20.24
N LYS A 285 -10.56 -9.18 21.48
CA LYS A 285 -9.55 -9.03 22.53
C LYS A 285 -8.23 -9.74 22.22
N GLU A 286 -8.29 -10.82 21.44
CA GLU A 286 -7.14 -11.62 21.04
C GLU A 286 -6.75 -11.35 19.57
N LEU A 287 -7.45 -10.44 18.90
CA LEU A 287 -7.20 -10.12 17.50
C LEU A 287 -5.83 -9.44 17.35
N HIS A 288 -5.08 -9.87 16.35
CA HIS A 288 -3.90 -9.20 15.82
C HIS A 288 -4.02 -9.27 14.31
N ALA A 289 -4.66 -8.25 13.74
CA ALA A 289 -4.93 -8.16 12.32
C ALA A 289 -3.90 -7.27 11.61
N ILE A 290 -3.49 -7.69 10.41
CA ILE A 290 -2.78 -6.80 9.47
C ILE A 290 -3.64 -6.64 8.22
N VAL A 291 -3.92 -5.40 7.84
CA VAL A 291 -4.68 -5.06 6.65
C VAL A 291 -3.74 -4.40 5.65
N PHE A 292 -3.44 -5.13 4.58
CA PHE A 292 -2.60 -4.64 3.49
C PHE A 292 -3.42 -3.94 2.42
N THR A 293 -3.02 -2.73 2.09
CA THR A 293 -3.56 -1.92 1.00
C THR A 293 -2.42 -1.45 0.09
N GLN A 294 -2.71 -1.22 -1.18
CA GLN A 294 -1.72 -0.76 -2.16
C GLN A 294 -1.34 0.71 -1.94
N ARG A 295 -2.31 1.52 -1.49
CA ARG A 295 -2.13 2.97 -1.39
C ARG A 295 -2.05 3.39 0.07
N ARG A 296 -1.08 4.25 0.32
CA ARG A 296 -0.76 4.76 1.66
C ARG A 296 -1.89 5.57 2.27
N CYS A 297 -2.55 6.28 1.39
CA CYS A 297 -3.61 7.20 1.68
C CYS A 297 -4.91 6.45 2.03
N THR A 298 -5.18 5.33 1.35
CA THR A 298 -6.19 4.33 1.76
C THR A 298 -5.89 3.77 3.15
N ALA A 299 -4.63 3.46 3.49
CA ALA A 299 -4.30 2.97 4.82
C ALA A 299 -4.64 3.95 5.95
N VAL A 300 -4.35 5.25 5.76
CA VAL A 300 -4.71 6.30 6.74
C VAL A 300 -6.22 6.38 6.93
N VAL A 301 -6.96 6.48 5.83
CA VAL A 301 -8.42 6.67 5.85
C VAL A 301 -9.12 5.41 6.36
N LEU A 302 -8.64 4.22 6.00
CA LEU A 302 -9.18 2.95 6.46
C LEU A 302 -8.98 2.77 7.97
N SER A 303 -7.82 3.14 8.51
CA SER A 303 -7.59 3.15 9.96
C SER A 303 -8.53 4.12 10.68
N LYS A 304 -8.76 5.30 10.10
CA LYS A 304 -9.73 6.28 10.63
C LYS A 304 -11.16 5.73 10.58
N LEU A 305 -11.53 5.04 9.48
CA LEU A 305 -12.84 4.43 9.31
C LEU A 305 -13.11 3.38 10.39
N ILE A 306 -12.15 2.48 10.66
CA ILE A 306 -12.29 1.45 11.70
C ILE A 306 -12.55 2.11 13.06
N ASN A 307 -11.73 3.10 13.45
CA ASN A 307 -11.89 3.77 14.74
C ASN A 307 -13.20 4.55 14.83
N TYR A 308 -13.62 5.21 13.75
CA TYR A 308 -14.91 5.89 13.69
C TYR A 308 -16.09 4.91 13.83
N GLN A 309 -16.01 3.73 13.22
CA GLN A 309 -17.04 2.69 13.37
C GLN A 309 -17.14 2.23 14.83
N VAL A 310 -16.02 2.07 15.53
CA VAL A 310 -15.98 1.72 16.97
C VAL A 310 -16.65 2.78 17.84
N GLU A 311 -16.50 4.06 17.51
CA GLU A 311 -17.14 5.16 18.24
C GLU A 311 -18.66 5.21 18.01
N LYS A 312 -19.14 4.77 16.84
CA LYS A 312 -20.55 4.85 16.45
C LYS A 312 -21.35 3.59 16.71
N ASP A 313 -20.71 2.43 16.72
CA ASP A 313 -21.37 1.14 16.82
C ASP A 313 -20.67 0.27 17.86
N GLU A 314 -21.34 0.03 18.98
CA GLU A 314 -20.83 -0.78 20.08
C GLU A 314 -20.50 -2.22 19.67
N THR A 315 -21.04 -2.73 18.56
CA THR A 315 -20.71 -4.06 18.07
C THR A 315 -19.24 -4.21 17.65
N TYR A 316 -18.57 -3.10 17.33
CA TYR A 316 -17.15 -3.03 16.98
C TYR A 316 -16.26 -2.77 18.20
N LYS A 317 -16.83 -2.59 19.39
CA LYS A 317 -16.09 -2.31 20.63
C LYS A 317 -15.05 -3.38 20.91
N GLY A 318 -13.80 -2.95 21.06
CA GLY A 318 -12.65 -3.82 21.22
C GLY A 318 -11.71 -3.81 20.03
N LEU A 319 -12.11 -3.25 18.89
CA LEU A 319 -11.18 -2.90 17.82
C LEU A 319 -10.51 -1.55 18.11
N ASN A 320 -9.25 -1.45 17.73
CA ASN A 320 -8.49 -0.22 17.66
C ASN A 320 -7.46 -0.37 16.53
N SER A 321 -7.41 0.63 15.66
CA SER A 321 -6.59 0.63 14.47
C SER A 321 -5.54 1.74 14.49
N ASP A 322 -4.34 1.40 14.04
CA ASP A 322 -3.30 2.35 13.67
C ASP A 322 -2.67 1.93 12.33
N TYR A 323 -1.87 2.80 11.73
CA TYR A 323 -1.29 2.57 10.41
C TYR A 323 0.22 2.76 10.37
N ILE A 324 0.88 2.05 9.45
CA ILE A 324 2.30 2.21 9.14
C ILE A 324 2.53 2.32 7.64
N LEU A 325 3.34 3.29 7.24
CA LEU A 325 3.51 3.67 5.85
C LEU A 325 4.98 3.67 5.47
N GLY A 326 5.25 3.63 4.16
CA GLY A 326 6.61 3.49 3.66
C GLY A 326 7.44 4.71 4.00
N HIS A 327 8.76 4.53 4.03
CA HIS A 327 9.70 5.58 4.40
C HIS A 327 9.40 6.93 3.70
N ALA A 328 8.93 6.97 2.46
CA ALA A 328 8.62 8.23 1.77
C ALA A 328 7.35 8.97 2.27
N PHE A 329 6.42 8.34 2.98
CA PHE A 329 5.15 8.95 3.43
C PHE A 329 5.20 9.51 4.85
N ASP A 330 5.90 8.81 5.74
CA ASP A 330 6.04 9.23 7.14
C ASP A 330 6.94 10.46 7.31
N ALA A 331 7.58 10.94 6.24
CA ALA A 331 8.45 12.11 6.29
C ALA A 331 7.71 13.38 6.73
N ASN A 332 6.39 13.46 6.55
CA ASN A 332 5.80 14.78 6.40
C ASN A 332 4.41 15.01 7.05
N ILE A 333 3.74 13.97 7.58
CA ILE A 333 2.54 14.19 8.43
C ILE A 333 2.96 14.75 9.82
N CYS A 334 4.23 14.57 10.21
CA CYS A 334 4.82 15.22 11.38
C CYS A 334 6.23 15.72 11.06
N LEU A 335 6.50 16.95 11.47
CA LEU A 335 7.73 17.74 11.31
C LEU A 335 8.96 17.11 11.99
N ALA A 336 9.57 16.08 11.42
CA ALA A 336 10.76 15.52 12.06
C ALA A 336 11.82 14.90 11.14
N ASP A 337 13.08 15.13 11.53
CA ASP A 337 14.30 14.64 10.88
C ASP A 337 14.32 13.12 10.64
N GLY A 338 15.17 12.69 9.70
CA GLY A 338 15.32 11.29 9.28
C GLY A 338 15.63 10.29 10.41
N ALA A 339 16.17 10.73 11.55
CA ALA A 339 16.36 9.90 12.74
C ALA A 339 15.07 9.69 13.56
N MET A 340 14.10 10.61 13.50
CA MET A 340 12.79 10.49 14.15
C MET A 340 11.80 9.65 13.30
N ARG A 341 12.04 9.56 11.98
CA ARG A 341 11.33 8.73 10.98
C ARG A 341 11.29 7.24 11.32
N SER A 342 12.44 6.66 11.68
CA SER A 342 12.52 5.26 12.13
C SER A 342 11.89 5.10 13.53
N LYS A 343 11.97 6.12 14.38
CA LYS A 343 11.39 6.07 15.74
C LYS A 343 9.87 5.95 15.73
N LYS A 344 9.15 6.65 14.83
CA LYS A 344 7.68 6.53 14.75
C LYS A 344 7.22 5.16 14.23
N GLN A 345 7.85 4.65 13.16
CA GLN A 345 7.55 3.31 12.64
C GLN A 345 7.82 2.24 13.71
N ASN A 346 8.96 2.34 14.38
CA ASN A 346 9.29 1.46 15.50
C ASN A 346 8.32 1.64 16.68
N LEU A 347 7.85 2.86 16.94
CA LEU A 347 6.85 3.14 17.97
C LEU A 347 5.50 2.48 17.63
N VAL A 348 5.00 2.62 16.40
CA VAL A 348 3.75 1.98 15.96
C VAL A 348 3.87 0.46 16.05
N LEU A 349 4.99 -0.11 15.57
CA LEU A 349 5.25 -1.55 15.69
C LEU A 349 5.38 -2.00 17.16
N SER A 350 6.02 -1.19 18.01
CA SER A 350 6.13 -1.45 19.45
C SER A 350 4.76 -1.40 20.12
N ASN A 351 3.93 -0.43 19.77
CA ASN A 351 2.56 -0.28 20.27
C ASN A 351 1.70 -1.47 19.85
N PHE A 352 1.85 -1.96 18.61
CA PHE A 352 1.20 -3.17 18.11
C PHE A 352 1.67 -4.43 18.87
N LYS A 353 2.97 -4.55 19.15
CA LYS A 353 3.52 -5.65 19.97
C LYS A 353 3.06 -5.60 21.43
N GLN A 354 2.69 -4.42 21.94
CA GLN A 354 2.25 -4.16 23.32
C GLN A 354 0.72 -4.13 23.47
N ASP A 355 -0.04 -4.60 22.47
CA ASP A 355 -1.51 -4.65 22.53
C ASP A 355 -2.21 -3.30 22.72
N LYS A 356 -1.58 -2.18 22.34
CA LYS A 356 -2.24 -0.86 22.40
C LYS A 356 -3.34 -0.71 21.34
N PHE A 357 -3.20 -1.43 20.23
CA PHE A 357 -4.18 -1.55 19.17
C PHE A 357 -4.03 -2.92 18.51
N ASN A 358 -5.11 -3.43 17.91
CA ASN A 358 -5.18 -4.80 17.39
C ASN A 358 -5.32 -4.89 15.87
N VAL A 359 -5.53 -3.78 15.17
CA VAL A 359 -5.56 -3.74 13.70
C VAL A 359 -4.45 -2.83 13.18
N LEU A 360 -3.48 -3.39 12.45
CA LEU A 360 -2.43 -2.65 11.78
C LEU A 360 -2.74 -2.51 10.29
N VAL A 361 -3.02 -1.29 9.84
CA VAL A 361 -3.21 -1.01 8.41
C VAL A 361 -1.89 -0.59 7.78
N SER A 362 -1.46 -1.26 6.72
CA SER A 362 -0.14 -1.05 6.12
C SER A 362 -0.17 -1.12 4.61
N THR A 363 0.80 -0.48 3.96
CA THR A 363 1.20 -0.83 2.58
C THR A 363 2.20 -1.99 2.58
N SER A 364 2.98 -2.17 1.51
CA SER A 364 4.00 -3.23 1.39
C SER A 364 5.15 -3.19 2.42
N VAL A 365 5.16 -2.20 3.31
CA VAL A 365 6.25 -1.96 4.28
C VAL A 365 6.38 -3.08 5.29
N VAL A 366 5.25 -3.61 5.73
CA VAL A 366 5.17 -4.69 6.72
C VAL A 366 5.29 -6.07 6.06
N GLU A 367 5.29 -6.16 4.73
CA GLU A 367 5.47 -7.44 4.03
C GLU A 367 6.85 -8.03 4.34
N GLU A 368 7.89 -7.19 4.39
CA GLU A 368 9.29 -7.62 4.48
C GLU A 368 10.09 -6.92 5.58
N GLY A 369 11.13 -7.60 6.07
CA GLY A 369 12.23 -6.99 6.83
C GLY A 369 11.88 -6.44 8.23
N LEU A 370 10.61 -6.23 8.53
CA LEU A 370 10.14 -5.75 9.82
C LEU A 370 9.71 -6.91 10.71
N ASP A 371 10.22 -6.89 11.94
CA ASP A 371 9.81 -7.83 12.98
C ASP A 371 8.44 -7.41 13.54
N VAL A 372 7.43 -8.22 13.26
CA VAL A 372 6.03 -7.98 13.58
C VAL A 372 5.52 -9.18 14.35
N ARG A 373 4.62 -8.96 15.32
CA ARG A 373 3.99 -10.03 16.12
C ARG A 373 3.31 -11.06 15.21
N LYS A 374 3.14 -12.29 15.72
CA LYS A 374 2.31 -13.31 15.06
C LYS A 374 0.87 -12.80 14.98
N CYS A 375 0.34 -12.73 13.76
CA CYS A 375 -1.04 -12.29 13.51
C CYS A 375 -1.97 -13.47 13.28
N ASN A 376 -3.22 -13.33 13.74
CA ASN A 376 -4.31 -14.30 13.51
C ASN A 376 -5.22 -13.90 12.35
N LEU A 377 -5.18 -12.65 11.89
CA LEU A 377 -5.86 -12.23 10.68
C LEU A 377 -4.91 -11.44 9.79
N VAL A 378 -4.85 -11.78 8.51
CA VAL A 378 -4.19 -10.95 7.49
C VAL A 378 -5.15 -10.76 6.34
N VAL A 379 -5.38 -9.51 5.97
CA VAL A 379 -6.33 -9.11 4.92
C VAL A 379 -5.59 -8.40 3.80
N ARG A 380 -5.78 -8.86 2.57
CA ARG A 380 -5.39 -8.16 1.34
C ARG A 380 -6.58 -7.35 0.83
N PHE A 381 -6.69 -6.09 1.28
CA PHE A 381 -7.81 -5.21 0.95
C PHE A 381 -7.89 -4.87 -0.55
N ASP A 382 -6.73 -4.68 -1.19
CA ASP A 382 -6.61 -4.35 -2.61
C ASP A 382 -6.18 -5.55 -3.47
N GLY A 383 -6.49 -6.77 -3.01
CA GLY A 383 -6.06 -8.00 -3.68
C GLY A 383 -4.54 -8.18 -3.71
N ILE A 384 -4.06 -8.94 -4.69
CA ILE A 384 -2.65 -9.34 -4.81
C ILE A 384 -2.15 -9.04 -6.22
N ASN A 385 -1.01 -8.34 -6.34
CA ASN A 385 -0.43 -7.98 -7.63
C ASN A 385 0.55 -9.03 -8.17
N ASN A 386 1.27 -9.71 -7.28
CA ASN A 386 2.30 -10.68 -7.63
C ASN A 386 2.44 -11.76 -6.55
N TYR A 387 3.11 -12.87 -6.88
CA TYR A 387 3.25 -14.01 -5.98
C TYR A 387 4.11 -13.69 -4.74
N ARG A 388 5.05 -12.76 -4.83
CA ARG A 388 5.89 -12.33 -3.69
C ARG A 388 5.04 -11.67 -2.61
N GLU A 389 4.21 -10.68 -2.99
CA GLU A 389 3.26 -10.04 -2.10
C GLU A 389 2.35 -11.07 -1.42
N TYR A 390 1.84 -12.04 -2.19
CA TYR A 390 1.05 -13.15 -1.65
C TYR A 390 1.83 -13.95 -0.59
N ALA A 391 3.01 -14.46 -0.93
CA ALA A 391 3.79 -15.32 -0.05
C ALA A 391 4.21 -14.60 1.24
N GLN A 392 4.61 -13.34 1.14
CA GLN A 392 5.10 -12.54 2.27
C GLN A 392 3.98 -12.09 3.19
N SER A 393 2.88 -11.58 2.63
CA SER A 393 1.71 -11.20 3.41
C SER A 393 1.10 -12.42 4.12
N LYS A 394 0.94 -13.55 3.41
CA LYS A 394 0.52 -14.82 4.01
C LYS A 394 1.47 -15.28 5.12
N GLY A 395 2.77 -15.08 4.91
CA GLY A 395 3.81 -15.35 5.89
C GLY A 395 3.68 -14.55 7.20
N ARG A 396 2.82 -13.52 7.29
CA ARG A 396 2.52 -12.78 8.52
C ARG A 396 1.40 -13.41 9.36
N ALA A 397 0.54 -14.23 8.77
CA ALA A 397 -0.53 -14.95 9.45
C ALA A 397 0.01 -16.22 10.16
N ARG A 398 0.79 -16.04 11.22
CA ARG A 398 1.55 -17.12 11.89
C ARG A 398 0.90 -17.71 13.15
N ALA A 399 -0.18 -17.11 13.65
CA ALA A 399 -0.87 -17.65 14.82
C ALA A 399 -1.56 -19.00 14.48
N SER A 400 -1.82 -19.83 15.49
CA SER A 400 -2.61 -21.05 15.29
C SER A 400 -4.03 -20.68 14.88
N GLY A 401 -4.59 -21.36 13.87
CA GLY A 401 -5.91 -21.03 13.34
C GLY A 401 -6.00 -19.66 12.66
N SER A 402 -4.88 -19.08 12.22
CA SER A 402 -4.87 -17.79 11.53
C SER A 402 -5.64 -17.83 10.21
N LYS A 403 -6.16 -16.68 9.79
CA LYS A 403 -6.90 -16.49 8.54
C LYS A 403 -6.13 -15.57 7.60
N PHE A 404 -6.14 -15.89 6.31
CA PHE A 404 -5.59 -15.06 5.25
C PHE A 404 -6.70 -14.77 4.24
N ILE A 405 -7.18 -13.53 4.21
CA ILE A 405 -8.35 -13.13 3.43
C ILE A 405 -7.92 -12.24 2.27
N ILE A 406 -8.38 -12.55 1.07
CA ILE A 406 -8.16 -11.74 -0.12
C ILE A 406 -9.47 -11.12 -0.54
N MET A 407 -9.54 -9.78 -0.55
CA MET A 407 -10.72 -9.08 -1.05
C MET A 407 -10.63 -8.93 -2.56
N THR A 408 -11.71 -9.28 -3.27
CA THR A 408 -11.78 -9.15 -4.73
C THR A 408 -13.18 -8.76 -5.18
N GLU A 409 -13.25 -8.12 -6.35
CA GLU A 409 -14.52 -7.77 -6.95
C GLU A 409 -15.18 -9.02 -7.56
N GLU A 410 -16.48 -9.17 -7.36
CA GLU A 410 -17.28 -10.23 -7.97
C GLU A 410 -17.28 -10.03 -9.50
N ARG A 411 -16.71 -10.99 -10.23
CA ARG A 411 -16.79 -10.97 -11.69
C ARG A 411 -18.19 -11.40 -12.08
N GLN A 412 -18.92 -10.53 -12.76
CA GLN A 412 -20.09 -10.96 -13.53
C GLN A 412 -19.57 -11.94 -14.59
N GLU A 413 -19.95 -13.22 -14.49
CA GLU A 413 -19.75 -14.15 -15.60
C GLU A 413 -20.54 -13.59 -16.78
N LEU A 414 -19.83 -13.05 -17.79
CA LEU A 414 -20.42 -12.88 -19.11
C LEU A 414 -20.87 -14.28 -19.52
N GLU A 415 -22.18 -14.49 -19.57
CA GLU A 415 -22.76 -15.71 -20.13
C GLU A 415 -22.12 -15.95 -21.49
N THR A 416 -21.16 -16.87 -21.57
CA THR A 416 -20.72 -17.41 -22.84
C THR A 416 -21.98 -17.99 -23.47
N PRO A 417 -22.38 -17.57 -24.68
CA PRO A 417 -23.51 -18.17 -25.34
C PRO A 417 -23.23 -19.66 -25.40
N ARG A 418 -24.09 -20.44 -24.74
CA ARG A 418 -24.07 -21.90 -24.84
C ARG A 418 -24.21 -22.19 -26.33
N ASN A 419 -23.11 -22.57 -26.96
CA ASN A 419 -23.16 -23.17 -28.29
C ASN A 419 -23.98 -24.44 -28.14
N ASN A 420 -25.26 -24.35 -28.54
CA ASN A 420 -26.09 -25.50 -28.84
C ASN A 420 -25.42 -26.22 -30.02
N ILE A 421 -24.81 -27.37 -29.76
CA ILE A 421 -24.58 -28.41 -30.77
C ILE A 421 -25.73 -29.40 -30.65
#